data_AF-A0A2E8UAQ4-F1
#
_entry.id   AF-A0A2E8UAQ4-F1
#
_cell.length_a   1.000
_cell.length_b   1.000
_cell.length_c   1.000
_cell.angle_alpha   90.00
_cell.angle_beta   90.00
_cell.angle_gamma   90.00
#
_symmetry.space_group_name_H-M   'P 1'
#
loop_
_entity.id
_entity.type
_entity.pdbx_description
1 polymer ?
#
loop_
_entity_poly.entity_id
_entity_poly.type
_entity_poly.pdbx_seq_one_letter_code
_entity_poly.pdbx_strand_id
1 'polypeptide(L)'
;MEVFWEFIIILFLSLFQSLFGIGLLLFGTPTFLFIGYDFESTLALLLPISVTISLLQIVYEKSSIRSLVSEFNIFCLPYLVIFLLLVINLGNVIDIRTYVAAVLIISSILILNKNRFIQIDTFILKYRKLSLIFIGTVHGFTNMGGSFLSMFSTVV
;
A
#
# COMPACT_ATOMS: atom_id res chain seq x y z
N MET A 1 10.94 -9.08 25.37
CA MET A 1 11.61 -9.72 24.22
C MET A 1 10.87 -9.43 22.93
N GLU A 2 9.53 -9.49 22.92
CA GLU A 2 8.69 -9.20 21.73
C GLU A 2 8.85 -7.76 21.22
N VAL A 3 8.71 -6.75 22.09
CA VAL A 3 8.91 -5.32 21.75
C VAL A 3 10.27 -5.01 21.10
N PHE A 4 11.32 -5.72 21.49
CA PHE A 4 12.65 -5.54 20.90
C PHE A 4 12.69 -5.98 19.44
N TRP A 5 12.04 -7.11 19.12
CA TRP A 5 11.94 -7.61 17.74
C TRP A 5 11.06 -6.71 16.87
N GLU A 6 9.94 -6.23 17.41
CA GLU A 6 9.06 -5.28 16.73
C GLU A 6 9.81 -4.02 16.32
N PHE A 7 10.58 -3.46 17.25
CA PHE A 7 11.39 -2.27 16.99
C PHE A 7 12.41 -2.51 15.88
N ILE A 8 13.10 -3.66 15.89
CA ILE A 8 14.06 -4.03 14.84
C ILE A 8 13.37 -4.14 13.47
N ILE A 9 12.23 -4.82 13.40
CA ILE A 9 11.47 -5.00 12.16
C ILE A 9 11.02 -3.63 11.63
N ILE A 10 10.43 -2.80 12.48
CA ILE A 10 9.96 -1.46 12.12
C ILE A 10 11.12 -0.60 11.66
N LEU A 11 12.24 -0.61 12.37
CA LEU A 11 13.43 0.18 12.01
C LEU A 11 13.93 -0.23 10.63
N PHE A 12 14.12 -1.54 10.38
CA PHE A 12 14.54 -2.03 9.07
C PHE A 12 13.56 -1.66 7.95
N LEU A 13 12.26 -1.87 8.16
CA LEU A 13 11.22 -1.55 7.18
C LEU A 13 11.05 -0.04 6.96
N SER A 14 11.27 0.77 7.98
CA SER A 14 11.23 2.24 7.87
C SER A 14 12.38 2.76 7.01
N LEU A 15 13.58 2.21 7.18
CA LEU A 15 14.73 2.51 6.31
C LEU A 15 14.41 2.11 4.88
N PHE A 16 13.84 0.91 4.68
CA PHE A 16 13.44 0.44 3.36
C PHE A 16 12.41 1.39 2.72
N GLN A 17 11.34 1.76 3.44
CA GLN A 17 10.36 2.71 2.94
C GLN A 17 10.98 4.08 2.61
N SER A 18 11.92 4.56 3.43
CA SER A 18 12.56 5.85 3.20
C SER A 18 13.34 5.90 1.87
N LEU A 19 13.92 4.77 1.46
CA LEU A 19 14.69 4.64 0.22
C LEU A 19 13.81 4.40 -1.01
N PHE A 20 12.79 3.55 -0.88
CA PHE A 20 11.97 3.08 -2.02
C PHE A 20 10.59 3.75 -2.11
N GLY A 21 10.24 4.60 -1.16
CA GLY A 21 8.92 5.27 -1.08
C GLY A 21 7.81 4.40 -0.49
N ILE A 22 7.88 3.08 -0.69
CA ILE A 22 6.87 2.10 -0.25
C ILE A 22 7.59 0.92 0.41
N GLY A 23 7.13 0.47 1.58
CA GLY A 23 7.76 -0.71 2.20
C GLY A 23 7.16 -1.11 3.54
N LEU A 24 6.97 -0.16 4.47
CA LEU A 24 6.60 -0.49 5.84
C LEU A 24 5.21 -1.12 5.91
N LEU A 25 4.21 -0.57 5.21
CA LEU A 25 2.89 -1.20 5.19
C LEU A 25 2.86 -2.47 4.33
N LEU A 26 3.55 -2.46 3.17
CA LEU A 26 3.54 -3.57 2.22
C LEU A 26 4.12 -4.86 2.83
N PHE A 27 5.25 -4.75 3.53
CA PHE A 27 5.90 -5.89 4.17
C PHE A 27 5.56 -6.02 5.65
N GLY A 28 5.28 -4.91 6.34
CA GLY A 28 4.93 -4.91 7.76
C GLY A 28 3.56 -5.54 8.01
N THR A 29 2.55 -5.23 7.21
CA THR A 29 1.20 -5.79 7.43
C THR A 29 1.16 -7.31 7.37
N PRO A 30 1.72 -8.02 6.37
CA PRO A 30 1.75 -9.47 6.39
C PRO A 30 2.66 -10.04 7.48
N THR A 31 3.79 -9.39 7.80
CA THR A 31 4.71 -9.91 8.82
C THR A 31 4.09 -9.86 10.22
N PHE A 32 3.47 -8.74 10.60
CA PHE A 32 2.79 -8.63 11.89
C PHE A 32 1.54 -9.52 11.98
N LEU A 33 0.73 -9.60 10.91
CA LEU A 33 -0.39 -10.53 10.83
C LEU A 33 0.06 -12.01 10.95
N PHE A 34 1.22 -12.35 10.41
CA PHE A 34 1.81 -13.68 10.50
C PHE A 34 2.34 -14.00 11.91
N ILE A 35 2.88 -13.00 12.60
CA ILE A 35 3.33 -13.12 14.01
C ILE A 35 2.14 -13.23 14.98
N GLY A 36 0.92 -12.95 14.51
CA GLY A 36 -0.31 -13.14 15.28
C GLY A 36 -0.97 -11.85 15.73
N TYR A 37 -0.49 -10.69 15.29
CA TYR A 37 -1.18 -9.42 15.51
C TYR A 37 -2.51 -9.39 14.74
N ASP A 38 -3.50 -8.72 15.32
CA ASP A 38 -4.73 -8.41 14.61
C ASP A 38 -4.51 -7.21 13.67
N PHE A 39 -5.36 -7.10 12.64
CA PHE A 39 -5.21 -6.06 11.63
C PHE A 39 -5.27 -4.65 12.21
N GLU A 40 -6.17 -4.40 13.16
CA GLU A 40 -6.30 -3.11 13.84
C GLU A 40 -5.02 -2.73 14.62
N SER A 41 -4.48 -3.68 15.39
CA SER A 41 -3.24 -3.47 16.14
C SER A 41 -2.04 -3.23 15.21
N THR A 42 -1.99 -3.96 14.09
CA THR A 42 -0.97 -3.79 13.05
C THR A 42 -1.06 -2.41 12.40
N LEU A 43 -2.27 -1.94 12.09
CA LEU A 43 -2.52 -0.61 11.54
C LEU A 43 -2.11 0.49 12.53
N ALA A 44 -2.51 0.36 13.79
CA ALA A 44 -2.20 1.35 14.83
C ALA A 44 -0.69 1.54 15.00
N LEU A 45 0.09 0.47 14.83
CA LEU A 45 1.54 0.50 14.92
C LEU A 45 2.20 1.06 13.66
N LEU A 46 1.81 0.55 12.49
CA LEU A 46 2.54 0.79 11.24
C LEU A 46 2.10 2.05 10.50
N LEU A 47 0.80 2.38 10.52
CA LEU A 47 0.23 3.47 9.70
C LEU A 47 0.82 4.84 10.08
N PRO A 48 0.89 5.26 11.36
CA PRO A 48 1.46 6.56 11.72
C PRO A 48 2.91 6.72 11.26
N ILE A 49 3.70 5.64 11.38
CA ILE A 49 5.12 5.63 10.98
C ILE A 49 5.23 5.73 9.45
N SER A 50 4.43 4.96 8.71
CA SER A 50 4.45 5.05 7.24
C SER A 50 4.02 6.41 6.72
N VAL A 51 2.98 7.03 7.30
CA VAL A 51 2.48 8.35 6.87
C VAL A 51 3.51 9.43 7.17
N THR A 52 4.16 9.39 8.33
CA THR A 52 5.21 10.36 8.68
C THR A 52 6.39 10.30 7.72
N ILE A 53 6.88 9.10 7.38
CA ILE A 53 7.95 8.93 6.38
C ILE A 53 7.50 9.47 5.01
N SER A 54 6.31 9.11 4.54
CA SER A 54 5.80 9.58 3.24
C SER A 54 5.60 11.09 3.19
N LEU A 55 5.14 11.72 4.27
CA LEU A 55 5.05 13.18 4.36
C LEU A 55 6.42 13.84 4.31
N LEU A 56 7.41 13.30 5.02
CA LEU A 56 8.79 13.80 4.96
C LEU A 56 9.35 13.67 3.54
N GLN A 57 9.14 12.54 2.86
CA GLN A 57 9.55 12.35 1.47
C GLN A 57 8.98 13.42 0.54
N ILE A 58 7.67 13.72 0.65
CA ILE A 58 7.02 14.77 -0.17
C ILE A 58 7.58 16.16 0.13
N VAL A 59 7.88 16.48 1.39
CA VAL A 59 8.45 17.79 1.77
C VAL A 59 9.87 17.96 1.23
N TYR A 60 10.67 16.90 1.24
CA TYR A 60 12.05 16.92 0.75
C TYR A 60 12.14 16.81 -0.78
N GLU A 61 11.23 16.09 -1.44
CA GLU A 61 11.17 15.99 -2.90
C GLU A 61 10.46 17.21 -3.51
N LYS A 62 11.25 18.16 -4.02
CA LYS A 62 10.80 19.33 -4.80
C LYS A 62 10.34 18.98 -6.23
N SER A 63 9.61 17.88 -6.43
CA SER A 63 9.27 17.39 -7.78
C SER A 63 7.96 17.97 -8.33
N SER A 64 7.96 18.18 -9.65
CA SER A 64 7.00 18.95 -10.46
C SER A 64 5.70 18.20 -10.84
N ILE A 65 5.32 17.14 -10.12
CA ILE A 65 4.27 16.18 -10.55
C ILE A 65 2.87 16.56 -10.02
N ARG A 66 2.49 17.84 -10.16
CA ARG A 66 1.26 18.36 -9.54
C ARG A 66 -0.03 17.74 -10.08
N SER A 67 -0.04 17.31 -11.35
CA SER A 67 -1.20 16.69 -12.00
C SER A 67 -1.49 15.27 -11.49
N LEU A 68 -0.47 14.41 -11.38
CA LEU A 68 -0.62 13.05 -10.87
C LEU A 68 -1.02 13.03 -9.40
N VAL A 69 -0.41 13.91 -8.58
CA VAL A 69 -0.73 14.05 -7.15
C VAL A 69 -2.18 14.50 -6.95
N SER A 70 -2.65 15.45 -7.79
CA SER A 70 -4.05 15.89 -7.76
C SER A 70 -5.01 14.73 -8.08
N GLU A 71 -4.73 13.95 -9.13
CA GLU A 71 -5.56 12.80 -9.48
C GLU A 71 -5.54 11.71 -8.41
N PHE A 72 -4.37 11.42 -7.83
CA PHE A 72 -4.25 10.50 -6.69
C PHE A 72 -5.10 10.97 -5.50
N ASN A 73 -5.02 12.26 -5.15
CA ASN A 73 -5.78 12.81 -4.02
C ASN A 73 -7.30 12.81 -4.25
N ILE A 74 -7.75 12.92 -5.51
CA ILE A 74 -9.18 12.95 -5.84
C ILE A 74 -9.74 11.53 -6.04
N PHE A 75 -8.98 10.62 -6.64
CA PHE A 75 -9.49 9.31 -7.06
C PHE A 75 -9.01 8.14 -6.20
N CYS A 76 -7.82 8.22 -5.59
CA CYS A 76 -7.29 7.13 -4.77
C CYS A 76 -7.56 7.35 -3.27
N LEU A 77 -7.17 8.52 -2.73
CA LEU A 77 -7.28 8.80 -1.29
C LEU A 77 -8.69 8.65 -0.70
N PRO A 78 -9.78 9.14 -1.34
CA PRO A 78 -11.10 9.04 -0.74
C PRO A 78 -11.55 7.59 -0.61
N TYR A 79 -11.30 6.79 -1.65
CA TYR A 79 -11.63 5.37 -1.65
C TYR A 79 -10.76 4.59 -0.66
N LEU A 80 -9.47 4.92 -0.56
CA LEU A 80 -8.58 4.37 0.46
C LEU A 80 -9.16 4.59 1.86
N VAL A 81 -9.51 5.84 2.21
CA VAL A 81 -10.04 6.16 3.54
C VAL A 81 -11.38 5.46 3.79
N ILE A 82 -12.29 5.47 2.82
CA ILE A 82 -13.60 4.80 2.93
C ILE A 82 -13.43 3.30 3.21
N PHE A 83 -12.59 2.61 2.42
CA PHE A 83 -12.40 1.17 2.56
C PHE A 83 -11.60 0.80 3.81
N LEU A 84 -10.66 1.65 4.23
CA LEU A 84 -9.96 1.48 5.50
C LEU A 84 -10.94 1.55 6.68
N LEU A 85 -11.82 2.57 6.71
CA LEU A 85 -12.85 2.69 7.74
C LEU A 85 -13.81 1.51 7.71
N LEU A 86 -14.19 1.05 6.52
CA LEU A 86 -15.07 -0.12 6.36
C LEU A 86 -14.42 -1.37 6.94
N VAL A 87 -13.14 -1.62 6.67
CA VAL A 87 -12.43 -2.80 7.20
C VAL A 87 -12.24 -2.73 8.70
N ILE A 88 -11.94 -1.57 9.27
CA ILE A 88 -11.83 -1.43 10.73
C ILE A 88 -13.19 -1.72 11.40
N ASN A 89 -14.30 -1.25 10.83
CA ASN A 89 -15.63 -1.49 11.42
C ASN A 89 -16.18 -2.91 11.16
N LEU A 90 -15.82 -3.55 10.05
CA LEU A 90 -16.27 -4.90 9.68
C LEU A 90 -15.22 -5.99 9.94
N GLY A 91 -14.08 -5.64 10.54
CA GLY A 91 -12.90 -6.50 10.65
C GLY A 91 -13.15 -7.81 11.39
N ASN A 92 -14.07 -7.82 12.34
CA ASN A 92 -14.47 -9.03 13.06
C ASN A 92 -15.27 -10.03 12.21
N VAL A 93 -15.78 -9.62 11.05
CA VAL A 93 -16.58 -10.46 10.13
C VAL A 93 -15.76 -10.93 8.93
N ILE A 94 -14.67 -10.24 8.61
CA ILE A 94 -13.89 -10.43 7.37
C ILE A 94 -12.49 -10.96 7.72
N ASP A 95 -12.10 -12.09 7.14
CA ASP A 95 -10.74 -12.64 7.29
C ASP A 95 -9.70 -11.86 6.49
N ILE A 96 -9.29 -10.68 6.97
CA ILE A 96 -8.36 -9.77 6.30
C ILE A 96 -7.04 -10.46 5.93
N ARG A 97 -6.58 -11.44 6.75
CA ARG A 97 -5.40 -12.26 6.46
C ARG A 97 -5.45 -12.92 5.08
N THR A 98 -6.61 -13.43 4.67
CA THR A 98 -6.76 -14.10 3.37
C THR A 98 -6.69 -13.11 2.21
N TYR A 99 -7.30 -11.93 2.34
CA TYR A 99 -7.24 -10.86 1.36
C TYR A 99 -5.81 -10.33 1.19
N VAL A 100 -5.11 -10.13 2.32
CA VAL A 100 -3.70 -9.74 2.34
C VAL A 100 -2.87 -10.77 1.55
N ALA A 101 -2.98 -12.06 1.90
CA ALA A 101 -2.25 -13.12 1.20
C ALA A 101 -2.55 -13.14 -0.31
N ALA A 102 -3.84 -13.03 -0.70
CA ALA A 102 -4.24 -13.01 -2.10
C ALA A 102 -3.62 -11.82 -2.86
N VAL A 103 -3.65 -10.61 -2.29
CA VAL A 103 -3.06 -9.41 -2.89
C VAL A 103 -1.55 -9.55 -3.07
N LEU A 104 -0.84 -10.13 -2.09
CA LEU A 104 0.60 -10.38 -2.22
C LEU A 104 0.93 -11.36 -3.35
N ILE A 105 0.19 -12.45 -3.47
CA ILE A 105 0.40 -13.44 -4.53
C ILE A 105 0.13 -12.81 -5.89
N ILE A 106 -1.01 -12.12 -6.04
CA ILE A 106 -1.41 -11.48 -7.30
C ILE A 106 -0.39 -10.42 -7.71
N SER A 107 -0.02 -9.51 -6.79
CA SER A 107 0.96 -8.46 -7.09
C SER A 107 2.32 -9.05 -7.47
N SER A 108 2.77 -10.10 -6.77
CA SER A 108 4.03 -10.78 -7.09
C SER A 108 4.02 -11.42 -8.49
N ILE A 109 2.94 -12.11 -8.86
CA ILE A 109 2.78 -12.73 -10.19
C ILE A 109 2.81 -11.67 -11.30
N LEU A 110 2.12 -10.54 -11.08
CA LEU A 110 2.07 -9.43 -12.03
C LEU A 110 3.45 -8.78 -12.19
N ILE A 111 4.19 -8.55 -11.10
CA ILE A 111 5.52 -7.94 -11.14
C ILE A 111 6.50 -8.86 -11.88
N LEU A 112 6.51 -10.16 -11.58
CA LEU A 112 7.45 -11.13 -12.17
C LEU A 112 7.21 -11.36 -13.67
N ASN A 113 5.98 -11.19 -14.15
CA ASN A 113 5.60 -11.43 -15.55
C ASN A 113 5.38 -10.13 -16.35
N LYS A 114 5.94 -8.99 -15.91
CA LYS A 114 5.70 -7.66 -16.52
C LYS A 114 5.77 -7.65 -18.05
N ASN A 115 6.76 -8.34 -18.65
CA ASN A 115 6.97 -8.38 -20.10
C ASN A 115 5.86 -9.09 -20.89
N ARG A 116 5.06 -9.96 -20.24
CA ARG A 116 3.92 -10.65 -20.88
C ARG A 116 2.63 -9.84 -20.84
N PHE A 117 2.58 -8.79 -20.03
CA PHE A 117 1.37 -8.03 -19.72
C PHE A 117 1.36 -6.62 -20.33
N ILE A 118 1.97 -6.44 -21.51
CA ILE A 118 1.99 -5.13 -22.22
C ILE A 118 0.57 -4.59 -22.47
N GLN A 119 -0.42 -5.47 -22.65
CA GLN A 119 -1.83 -5.07 -22.79
C GLN A 119 -2.40 -4.43 -21.50
N ILE A 120 -1.91 -4.83 -20.32
CA ILE A 120 -2.33 -4.26 -19.03
C ILE A 120 -1.87 -2.81 -18.93
N ASP A 121 -0.65 -2.50 -19.38
CA ASP A 121 -0.12 -1.13 -19.35
C ASP A 121 -0.97 -0.18 -20.20
N THR A 122 -1.37 -0.60 -21.40
CA THR A 122 -2.28 0.19 -22.25
C THR A 122 -3.67 0.38 -21.64
N PHE A 123 -4.17 -0.62 -20.90
CA PHE A 123 -5.43 -0.53 -20.18
C PHE A 123 -5.35 0.44 -18.99
N ILE A 124 -4.25 0.38 -18.22
CA ILE A 124 -3.98 1.29 -17.09
C ILE A 124 -3.96 2.74 -17.57
N LEU A 125 -3.29 3.03 -18.69
CA LEU A 125 -3.25 4.38 -19.25
C LEU A 125 -4.62 4.86 -19.74
N LYS A 126 -5.38 3.98 -20.42
CA LYS A 126 -6.71 4.31 -20.95
C LYS A 126 -7.73 4.59 -19.84
N TYR A 127 -7.64 3.86 -18.73
CA TYR A 127 -8.59 3.94 -17.62
C TYR A 127 -7.95 4.47 -16.32
N ARG A 128 -6.99 5.39 -16.45
CA ARG A 128 -6.15 5.91 -15.36
C ARG A 128 -6.90 6.21 -14.05
N LYS A 129 -8.01 6.93 -14.15
CA LYS A 129 -8.85 7.31 -12.99
C LYS A 129 -9.50 6.10 -12.32
N LEU A 130 -10.02 5.15 -13.11
CA LEU A 130 -10.58 3.90 -12.58
C LEU A 130 -9.51 3.01 -11.96
N SER A 131 -8.30 2.97 -12.55
CA SER A 131 -7.16 2.27 -11.96
C SER A 131 -6.79 2.86 -10.60
N LEU A 132 -6.76 4.19 -10.45
CA LEU A 132 -6.52 4.85 -9.16
C LEU A 132 -7.60 4.53 -8.12
N ILE A 133 -8.88 4.50 -8.52
CA ILE A 133 -9.97 4.08 -7.63
C ILE A 133 -9.75 2.63 -7.16
N PHE A 134 -9.48 1.71 -8.08
CA PHE A 134 -9.21 0.31 -7.76
C PHE A 134 -7.98 0.14 -6.84
N ILE A 135 -6.90 0.88 -7.10
CA ILE A 135 -5.73 0.88 -6.22
C ILE A 135 -6.13 1.39 -4.84
N GLY A 136 -6.92 2.46 -4.75
CA GLY A 136 -7.44 3.01 -3.50
C GLY A 136 -8.28 2.00 -2.73
N THR A 137 -9.18 1.27 -3.38
CA THR A 137 -10.01 0.25 -2.72
C THR A 137 -9.16 -0.90 -2.18
N VAL A 138 -8.28 -1.47 -3.00
CA VAL A 138 -7.39 -2.57 -2.61
C VAL A 138 -6.44 -2.11 -1.50
N HIS A 139 -5.93 -0.88 -1.58
CA HIS A 139 -5.09 -0.29 -0.56
C HIS A 139 -5.85 -0.11 0.75
N GLY A 140 -7.05 0.47 0.74
CA GLY A 140 -7.85 0.65 1.94
C GLY A 140 -8.21 -0.69 2.61
N PHE A 141 -8.49 -1.72 1.81
CA PHE A 141 -8.85 -3.05 2.34
C PHE A 141 -7.68 -3.80 2.97
N THR A 142 -6.52 -3.78 2.32
CA THR A 142 -5.39 -4.66 2.66
C THR A 142 -4.19 -3.94 3.24
N ASN A 143 -4.20 -2.60 3.15
CA ASN A 143 -3.09 -1.74 3.49
C ASN A 143 -1.80 -2.05 2.70
N MET A 144 -1.91 -2.68 1.53
CA MET A 144 -0.80 -3.11 0.67
C MET A 144 -0.88 -2.60 -0.77
N GLY A 145 -1.83 -1.73 -1.10
CA GLY A 145 -2.00 -1.25 -2.47
C GLY A 145 -0.85 -0.36 -3.00
N GLY A 146 0.15 -0.06 -2.17
CA GLY A 146 1.38 0.62 -2.60
C GLY A 146 2.13 -0.16 -3.69
N SER A 147 2.03 -1.50 -3.71
CA SER A 147 2.60 -2.32 -4.80
C SER A 147 1.97 -2.02 -6.15
N PHE A 148 0.65 -1.85 -6.20
CA PHE A 148 -0.04 -1.48 -7.43
C PHE A 148 0.21 -0.02 -7.81
N LEU A 149 0.40 0.87 -6.83
CA LEU A 149 0.73 2.26 -7.09
C LEU A 149 2.13 2.41 -7.71
N SER A 150 3.12 1.65 -7.25
CA SER A 150 4.46 1.65 -7.86
C SER A 150 4.45 1.07 -9.28
N MET A 151 3.63 0.04 -9.53
CA MET A 151 3.42 -0.45 -10.90
C MET A 151 2.81 0.64 -11.78
N PHE A 152 1.76 1.30 -11.30
CA PHE A 152 1.09 2.39 -12.00
C PHE A 152 2.04 3.55 -12.33
N SER A 153 2.90 3.97 -11.39
CA SER A 153 3.87 5.05 -11.64
C SER A 153 4.98 4.68 -12.61
N THR A 154 5.25 3.38 -12.85
CA THR A 154 6.22 2.97 -13.90
C THR A 154 5.63 2.99 -15.30
N VAL A 155 4.30 3.09 -15.42
CA VAL A 155 3.58 3.04 -16.69
C VAL A 155 3.17 4.44 -17.17
N VAL A 156 2.87 5.35 -16.24
CA VAL A 156 2.47 6.75 -16.50
C VAL A 156 3.70 7.66 -16.64
#